data_AF-A0A6I4N1M8-F1
#
_entry.id   AF-A0A6I4N1M8-F1
#
_cell.length_a   1.000
_cell.length_b   1.000
_cell.length_c   1.000
_cell.angle_alpha   90.00
_cell.angle_beta   90.00
_cell.angle_gamma   90.00
#
_symmetry.space_group_name_H-M   'P 1'
#
loop_
_entity.id
_entity.type
_entity.pdbx_description
1 polymer ?
#
loop_
_entity_poly.entity_id
_entity_poly.type
_entity_poly.pdbx_seq_one_letter_code
_entity_poly.pdbx_strand_id
1 'polypeptide(L)'
;MATRRTVIKAVGAGALASGLSTPASGAPRAARADVLLVVEKSSHAVSFYDAESGQLRQTVRLPDYPHEMVVDSRRRFAYVGHYGVRMSSSVGEGGAAVFVIDLAERSLARTIDTRPFNRIHGMGIDHHDRLYALSEEKAALLGFDDPSTDPAPTRAVPTHGVKTHLFTLSRDGERAYVTGLLSHTVSLVRPHDAAVPPVLVTPGQLPESSCLSRDEKTLFVGARKSASLVAVDTRTMKVRRTRKTGGDPLRVYTLDDERLLVTDIVANTLALWSTDLRPIRSLGLDGTPSAVTLHPSRPLAYVSLLGTNRIAVVDLDRFAVVDGFATQLEPDASVLLPAP
;
A
#
# COMPACT_ATOMS: atom_id res chain seq x y z
N MET A 1 46.32 -70.04 59.79
CA MET A 1 45.27 -70.85 59.12
C MET A 1 44.50 -69.96 58.15
N ALA A 2 44.02 -70.53 57.04
CA ALA A 2 43.02 -69.94 56.14
C ALA A 2 41.67 -69.69 56.89
N THR A 3 40.70 -68.87 56.50
CA THR A 3 40.43 -67.98 55.33
C THR A 3 39.46 -66.84 55.83
N ARG A 4 38.80 -65.94 55.09
CA ARG A 4 38.45 -65.80 53.65
C ARG A 4 38.44 -64.30 53.22
N ARG A 5 37.43 -63.83 52.47
CA ARG A 5 37.19 -62.43 52.04
C ARG A 5 35.70 -62.07 52.23
N THR A 6 35.36 -60.77 52.30
CA THR A 6 34.38 -59.99 51.48
C THR A 6 34.29 -58.58 52.10
N VAL A 7 34.90 -57.52 51.54
CA VAL A 7 34.29 -56.45 50.67
C VAL A 7 33.02 -55.82 51.29
N ILE A 8 32.97 -54.51 51.55
CA ILE A 8 32.38 -53.46 50.67
C ILE A 8 32.87 -52.03 51.04
N LYS A 9 32.96 -51.15 50.03
CA LYS A 9 33.26 -49.69 50.09
C LYS A 9 32.06 -48.91 50.67
N ALA A 10 32.18 -47.95 51.60
CA ALA A 10 32.88 -46.65 51.61
C ALA A 10 32.06 -45.44 51.06
N VAL A 11 32.33 -44.28 51.66
CA VAL A 11 31.94 -42.89 51.31
C VAL A 11 30.51 -42.44 51.67
N GLY A 12 30.47 -41.41 52.53
CA GLY A 12 29.25 -40.75 53.00
C GLY A 12 28.60 -39.78 52.02
N ALA A 13 27.45 -39.27 52.47
CA ALA A 13 26.63 -38.30 51.76
C ALA A 13 26.42 -37.05 52.62
N GLY A 14 26.72 -35.89 52.05
CA GLY A 14 26.14 -34.62 52.47
C GLY A 14 25.10 -34.17 51.45
N ALA A 15 23.94 -33.72 51.91
CA ALA A 15 22.87 -33.15 51.09
C ALA A 15 22.18 -32.05 51.94
N LEU A 16 22.34 -30.77 51.61
CA LEU A 16 21.62 -30.00 50.58
C LEU A 16 20.34 -29.36 51.15
N ALA A 17 20.35 -28.03 51.26
CA ALA A 17 19.20 -27.23 51.70
C ALA A 17 18.15 -27.14 50.59
N SER A 18 16.88 -27.35 50.94
CA SER A 18 15.75 -27.31 50.01
C SER A 18 15.28 -25.87 49.74
N GLY A 19 15.76 -25.28 48.64
CA GLY A 19 15.18 -24.07 48.06
C GLY A 19 13.87 -24.38 47.34
N LEU A 20 12.74 -23.91 47.88
CA LEU A 20 11.45 -23.93 47.19
C LEU A 20 11.41 -22.82 46.14
N SER A 21 11.54 -23.18 44.87
CA SER A 21 11.33 -22.26 43.76
C SER A 21 9.82 -22.08 43.51
N THR A 22 9.36 -20.83 43.64
CA THR A 22 8.03 -20.45 43.13
C THR A 22 8.05 -20.52 41.60
N PRO A 23 7.01 -21.07 40.94
CA PRO A 23 6.93 -21.01 39.50
C PRO A 23 6.78 -19.55 39.06
N ALA A 24 7.66 -19.10 38.18
CA ALA A 24 7.54 -17.76 37.60
C ALA A 24 6.20 -17.65 36.87
N SER A 25 5.36 -16.71 37.27
CA SER A 25 4.15 -16.34 36.54
C SER A 25 4.56 -15.90 35.15
N GLY A 26 4.25 -16.71 34.13
CA GLY A 26 4.53 -16.35 32.74
C GLY A 26 3.88 -15.01 32.43
N ALA A 27 4.69 -14.02 32.05
CA ALA A 27 4.16 -12.75 31.57
C ALA A 27 3.17 -13.04 30.43
N PRO A 28 2.02 -12.35 30.37
CA PRO A 28 1.07 -12.56 29.29
C PRO A 28 1.81 -12.34 27.97
N ARG A 29 1.83 -13.35 27.09
CA ARG A 29 2.41 -13.22 25.76
C ARG A 29 1.66 -12.10 25.08
N ALA A 30 2.30 -10.93 24.94
CA ALA A 30 1.67 -9.76 24.34
C ALA A 30 0.99 -10.21 23.03
N ALA A 31 -0.30 -9.91 22.92
CA ALA A 31 -1.03 -10.17 21.69
C ALA A 31 -0.23 -9.51 20.56
N ARG A 32 0.04 -10.24 19.47
CA ARG A 32 0.68 -9.62 18.31
C ARG A 32 -0.31 -8.57 17.81
N ALA A 33 0.09 -7.31 17.85
CA ALA A 33 -0.72 -6.21 17.33
C ALA A 33 -0.62 -6.18 15.79
N ASP A 34 -1.63 -5.59 15.16
CA ASP A 34 -1.54 -5.22 13.76
C ASP A 34 -0.40 -4.21 13.54
N VAL A 35 0.29 -4.31 12.40
CA VAL A 35 1.39 -3.41 12.05
C VAL A 35 1.04 -2.62 10.80
N LEU A 36 1.05 -1.30 10.87
CA LEU A 36 0.89 -0.43 9.71
C LEU A 36 2.28 -0.04 9.18
N LEU A 37 2.61 -0.48 7.96
CA LEU A 37 3.79 0.00 7.24
C LEU A 37 3.42 1.27 6.50
N VAL A 38 4.13 2.37 6.74
CA VAL A 38 3.88 3.67 6.12
C VAL A 38 5.09 4.09 5.30
N VAL A 39 4.88 4.48 4.04
CA VAL A 39 5.88 5.15 3.21
C VAL A 39 5.96 6.62 3.63
N GLU A 40 7.15 7.08 3.97
CA GLU A 40 7.41 8.43 4.48
C GLU A 40 8.39 9.13 3.55
N LYS A 41 7.84 9.80 2.53
CA LYS A 41 8.55 10.09 1.28
C LYS A 41 9.73 11.03 1.49
N SER A 42 9.51 12.11 2.24
CA SER A 42 10.55 13.08 2.60
C SER A 42 11.42 12.64 3.79
N SER A 43 11.13 11.50 4.41
CA SER A 43 12.04 10.82 5.35
C SER A 43 12.82 9.66 4.72
N HIS A 44 12.60 9.41 3.43
CA HIS A 44 13.30 8.41 2.61
C HIS A 44 13.27 7.03 3.29
N ALA A 45 12.06 6.59 3.66
CA ALA A 45 11.89 5.40 4.48
C ALA A 45 10.53 4.73 4.32
N VAL A 46 10.48 3.47 4.77
CA VAL A 46 9.25 2.80 5.21
C VAL A 46 9.35 2.55 6.70
N SER A 47 8.33 2.95 7.46
CA SER A 47 8.27 2.80 8.91
C SER A 47 7.16 1.85 9.33
N PHE A 48 7.46 1.02 10.31
CA PHE A 48 6.58 0.00 10.88
C PHE A 48 5.98 0.57 12.17
N TYR A 49 4.70 0.90 12.15
CA TYR A 49 3.95 1.39 13.29
C TYR A 49 3.10 0.27 13.89
N ASP A 50 3.02 0.23 15.21
CA ASP A 50 1.95 -0.47 15.91
C ASP A 50 0.61 0.21 15.58
N ALA A 51 -0.32 -0.51 14.96
CA ALA A 51 -1.53 0.12 14.42
C ALA A 51 -2.62 0.41 15.47
N GLU A 52 -2.42 -0.03 16.72
CA GLU A 52 -3.30 0.27 17.86
C GLU A 52 -2.73 1.41 18.70
N SER A 53 -1.46 1.31 19.14
CA SER A 53 -0.82 2.33 19.99
C SER A 53 -0.15 3.48 19.22
N GLY A 54 -0.02 3.37 17.90
CA GLY A 54 0.74 4.32 17.07
C GLY A 54 2.24 4.33 17.33
N GLN A 55 2.77 3.38 18.10
CA GLN A 55 4.19 3.35 18.45
C GLN A 55 5.04 2.93 17.24
N LEU A 56 5.99 3.79 16.85
CA LEU A 56 7.02 3.44 15.88
C LEU A 56 7.84 2.24 16.40
N ARG A 57 7.83 1.13 15.67
CA ARG A 57 8.56 -0.11 15.99
C ARG A 57 9.94 -0.14 15.31
N GLN A 58 10.02 0.23 14.04
CA GLN A 58 11.24 0.15 13.23
C GLN A 58 11.11 1.02 11.96
N THR A 59 12.24 1.44 11.40
CA THR A 59 12.31 2.21 10.14
C THR A 59 13.34 1.56 9.22
N VAL A 60 12.95 1.25 7.99
CA VAL A 60 13.85 0.88 6.90
C VAL A 60 14.18 2.16 6.13
N ARG A 61 15.44 2.60 6.19
CA ARG A 61 15.93 3.69 5.34
C ARG A 61 16.08 3.18 3.91
N LEU A 62 15.65 3.99 2.96
CA LEU A 62 15.69 3.76 1.53
C LEU A 62 16.45 4.92 0.86
N PRO A 63 16.82 4.79 -0.42
CA PRO A 63 17.13 5.93 -1.27
C PRO A 63 15.99 6.96 -1.31
N ASP A 64 16.30 8.10 -1.90
CA ASP A 64 15.48 9.30 -1.88
C ASP A 64 14.06 9.12 -2.47
N TYR A 65 13.08 9.70 -1.78
CA TYR A 65 11.67 9.75 -2.20
C TYR A 65 11.07 8.42 -2.68
N PRO A 66 11.04 7.37 -1.83
CA PRO A 66 10.20 6.21 -2.07
C PRO A 66 8.75 6.65 -2.17
N HIS A 67 7.95 5.96 -2.99
CA HIS A 67 6.53 6.23 -3.20
C HIS A 67 5.70 4.96 -2.93
N GLU A 68 4.67 4.67 -3.72
CA GLU A 68 3.69 3.60 -3.50
C GLU A 68 4.32 2.24 -3.11
N MET A 69 3.54 1.45 -2.37
CA MET A 69 3.97 0.17 -1.82
C MET A 69 2.86 -0.87 -1.93
N VAL A 70 3.23 -2.10 -2.28
CA VAL A 70 2.37 -3.30 -2.23
C VAL A 70 3.08 -4.44 -1.48
N VAL A 71 2.33 -5.44 -1.03
CA VAL A 71 2.83 -6.59 -0.28
C VAL A 71 2.34 -7.88 -0.93
N ASP A 72 3.18 -8.92 -0.98
CA ASP A 72 2.79 -10.23 -1.50
C ASP A 72 1.71 -10.94 -0.64
N SER A 73 0.99 -11.87 -1.26
CA SER A 73 -0.09 -12.64 -0.61
C SER A 73 0.37 -13.42 0.63
N ARG A 74 1.67 -13.75 0.69
CA ARG A 74 2.31 -14.48 1.78
C ARG A 74 2.82 -13.58 2.91
N ARG A 75 2.71 -12.25 2.75
CA ARG A 75 3.24 -11.21 3.64
C ARG A 75 4.74 -11.40 3.92
N ARG A 76 5.52 -11.83 2.92
CA ARG A 76 6.98 -11.97 3.02
C ARG A 76 7.71 -10.70 2.65
N PHE A 77 7.34 -10.08 1.52
CA PHE A 77 7.99 -8.88 1.01
C PHE A 77 7.00 -7.73 0.79
N ALA A 78 7.48 -6.52 1.04
CA ALA A 78 6.91 -5.29 0.50
C ALA A 78 7.74 -4.80 -0.69
N TYR A 79 7.07 -4.38 -1.76
CA TYR A 79 7.65 -3.82 -2.96
C TYR A 79 7.33 -2.33 -3.03
N VAL A 80 8.36 -1.49 -3.06
CA VAL A 80 8.24 -0.02 -2.97
C VAL A 80 8.84 0.64 -4.21
N GLY A 81 8.10 1.56 -4.84
CA GLY A 81 8.59 2.30 -6.01
C GLY A 81 9.64 3.37 -5.65
N HIS A 82 10.75 3.42 -6.40
CA HIS A 82 11.72 4.51 -6.30
C HIS A 82 11.35 5.65 -7.25
N TYR A 83 10.76 6.74 -6.72
CA TYR A 83 10.45 7.91 -7.52
C TYR A 83 11.64 8.88 -7.65
N GLY A 84 12.50 8.97 -6.62
CA GLY A 84 13.78 9.69 -6.63
C GLY A 84 13.72 11.21 -6.87
N VAL A 85 12.54 11.82 -6.73
CA VAL A 85 12.35 13.27 -6.63
C VAL A 85 11.15 13.55 -5.71
N ARG A 86 11.07 14.73 -5.09
CA ARG A 86 10.04 14.98 -4.06
C ARG A 86 8.61 14.95 -4.59
N MET A 87 8.37 15.56 -5.75
CA MET A 87 7.03 15.73 -6.33
C MET A 87 7.07 15.46 -7.83
N SER A 88 5.92 15.15 -8.44
CA SER A 88 5.82 14.96 -9.89
C SER A 88 6.09 16.23 -10.73
N SER A 89 6.11 17.40 -10.08
CA SER A 89 6.55 18.68 -10.66
C SER A 89 8.05 18.98 -10.47
N SER A 90 8.78 18.17 -9.71
CA SER A 90 10.23 18.33 -9.51
C SER A 90 10.99 18.02 -10.81
N VAL A 91 12.00 18.82 -11.10
CA VAL A 91 12.95 18.59 -12.20
C VAL A 91 14.01 17.57 -11.74
N GLY A 92 14.42 16.67 -12.63
CA GLY A 92 15.40 15.61 -12.37
C GLY A 92 15.00 14.29 -13.02
N GLU A 93 15.95 13.37 -13.20
CA GLU A 93 15.67 12.03 -13.74
C GLU A 93 14.77 11.23 -12.79
N GLY A 94 15.05 11.29 -11.49
CA GLY A 94 14.36 10.49 -10.48
C GLY A 94 14.91 9.07 -10.37
N GLY A 95 14.20 8.25 -9.62
CA GLY A 95 14.58 6.89 -9.27
C GLY A 95 14.27 5.88 -10.37
N ALA A 96 15.04 4.82 -10.46
CA ALA A 96 14.89 3.76 -11.46
C ALA A 96 15.05 2.38 -10.80
N ALA A 97 14.24 2.14 -9.78
CA ALA A 97 14.28 0.90 -9.01
C ALA A 97 12.94 0.53 -8.37
N VAL A 98 12.83 -0.74 -8.00
CA VAL A 98 11.88 -1.23 -6.99
C VAL A 98 12.69 -1.74 -5.79
N PHE A 99 12.34 -1.28 -4.59
CA PHE A 99 12.92 -1.78 -3.34
C PHE A 99 12.11 -2.96 -2.82
N VAL A 100 12.80 -4.04 -2.42
CA VAL A 100 12.20 -5.24 -1.84
C VAL A 100 12.57 -5.29 -0.36
N ILE A 101 11.58 -5.05 0.51
CA ILE A 101 11.74 -5.06 1.96
C ILE A 101 11.28 -6.41 2.51
N ASP A 102 12.14 -7.12 3.24
CA ASP A 102 11.72 -8.31 4.00
C ASP A 102 10.89 -7.87 5.21
N LEU A 103 9.69 -8.45 5.36
CA LEU A 103 8.73 -8.08 6.39
C LEU A 103 8.96 -8.76 7.74
N ALA A 104 9.68 -9.89 7.76
CA ALA A 104 10.08 -10.58 8.98
C ALA A 104 11.32 -9.91 9.59
N GLU A 105 12.36 -9.70 8.78
CA GLU A 105 13.62 -9.05 9.18
C GLU A 105 13.51 -7.53 9.23
N ARG A 106 12.46 -6.96 8.61
CA ARG A 106 12.19 -5.51 8.54
C ARG A 106 13.40 -4.73 8.03
N SER A 107 13.93 -5.18 6.90
CA SER A 107 15.15 -4.66 6.29
C SER A 107 15.04 -4.66 4.76
N LEU A 108 15.87 -3.84 4.09
CA LEU A 108 15.97 -3.86 2.63
C LEU A 108 16.68 -5.15 2.19
N ALA A 109 15.94 -6.11 1.66
CA ALA A 109 16.46 -7.40 1.23
C ALA A 109 17.23 -7.29 -0.09
N ARG A 110 16.67 -6.55 -1.05
CA ARG A 110 17.30 -6.27 -2.35
C ARG A 110 16.67 -5.07 -3.05
N THR A 111 17.34 -4.60 -4.10
CA THR A 111 16.85 -3.59 -5.03
C THR A 111 16.83 -4.20 -6.43
N ILE A 112 15.74 -4.00 -7.16
CA ILE A 112 15.59 -4.40 -8.56
C ILE A 112 15.84 -3.15 -9.41
N ASP A 113 16.78 -3.21 -10.36
CA ASP A 113 17.03 -2.10 -11.30
C ASP A 113 15.93 -2.09 -12.36
N THR A 114 15.33 -0.93 -12.63
CA THR A 114 14.31 -0.75 -13.66
C THR A 114 14.78 0.08 -14.84
N ARG A 115 16.05 0.46 -14.94
CA ARG A 115 16.56 1.28 -16.07
C ARG A 115 16.24 0.64 -17.44
N PRO A 116 15.88 1.46 -18.45
CA PRO A 116 15.82 2.92 -18.45
C PRO A 116 14.50 3.50 -17.90
N PHE A 117 13.66 2.69 -17.26
CA PHE A 117 12.37 3.10 -16.71
C PHE A 117 12.54 3.74 -15.33
N ASN A 118 12.27 5.04 -15.27
CA ASN A 118 12.47 5.91 -14.11
C ASN A 118 11.16 6.53 -13.61
N ARG A 119 11.22 7.19 -12.45
CA ARG A 119 10.08 7.70 -11.68
C ARG A 119 9.03 6.62 -11.44
N ILE A 120 9.45 5.55 -10.76
CA ILE A 120 8.56 4.43 -10.43
C ILE A 120 7.56 4.90 -9.38
N HIS A 121 6.29 4.99 -9.79
CA HIS A 121 5.22 5.57 -9.00
C HIS A 121 4.15 4.54 -8.62
N GLY A 122 3.09 4.39 -9.42
CA GLY A 122 2.04 3.40 -9.17
C GLY A 122 2.61 1.98 -9.01
N MET A 123 2.12 1.25 -8.01
CA MET A 123 2.51 -0.14 -7.72
C MET A 123 1.25 -1.00 -7.60
N GLY A 124 1.32 -2.26 -8.05
CA GLY A 124 0.20 -3.19 -8.03
C GLY A 124 0.70 -4.64 -8.06
N ILE A 125 -0.03 -5.55 -7.41
CA ILE A 125 0.27 -6.98 -7.39
C ILE A 125 -1.02 -7.75 -7.68
N ASP A 126 -0.95 -8.81 -8.48
CA ASP A 126 -2.10 -9.65 -8.77
C ASP A 126 -2.22 -10.85 -7.82
N HIS A 127 -3.28 -11.66 -7.98
CA HIS A 127 -3.50 -12.84 -7.15
C HIS A 127 -2.52 -14.01 -7.38
N HIS A 128 -1.57 -13.87 -8.32
CA HIS A 128 -0.49 -14.82 -8.57
C HIS A 128 0.85 -14.35 -7.95
N ASP A 129 0.87 -13.26 -7.16
CA ASP A 129 2.05 -12.54 -6.67
C ASP A 129 2.91 -11.89 -7.79
N ARG A 130 2.39 -11.72 -9.01
CA ARG A 130 3.09 -10.98 -10.08
C ARG A 130 3.01 -9.48 -9.81
N LEU A 131 4.15 -8.81 -9.82
CA LEU A 131 4.26 -7.37 -9.54
C LEU A 131 4.14 -6.56 -10.83
N TYR A 132 3.55 -5.37 -10.70
CA TYR A 132 3.45 -4.37 -11.75
C TYR A 132 3.85 -3.00 -11.17
N ALA A 133 4.63 -2.24 -11.93
CA ALA A 133 5.15 -0.95 -11.50
C ALA A 133 5.07 0.06 -12.65
N LEU A 134 4.57 1.27 -12.40
CA LEU A 134 4.39 2.29 -13.43
C LEU A 134 5.57 3.26 -13.43
N SER A 135 6.27 3.35 -14.57
CA SER A 135 7.21 4.44 -14.84
C SER A 135 6.42 5.65 -15.35
N GLU A 136 6.30 6.69 -14.51
CA GLU A 136 5.58 7.93 -14.86
C GLU A 136 6.27 8.69 -16.00
N GLU A 137 7.61 8.64 -16.06
CA GLU A 137 8.37 9.34 -17.09
C GLU A 137 8.22 8.66 -18.47
N LYS A 138 8.44 7.34 -18.53
CA LYS A 138 8.41 6.58 -19.80
C LYS A 138 6.99 6.23 -20.25
N ALA A 139 5.97 6.55 -19.45
CA ALA A 139 4.58 6.13 -19.65
C ALA A 139 4.44 4.63 -19.91
N ALA A 140 5.18 3.81 -19.14
CA ALA A 140 5.30 2.36 -19.33
C ALA A 140 4.91 1.61 -18.06
N LEU A 141 4.06 0.58 -18.21
CA LEU A 141 3.73 -0.36 -17.16
C LEU A 141 4.72 -1.53 -17.22
N LEU A 142 5.56 -1.64 -16.19
CA LEU A 142 6.51 -2.71 -16.00
C LEU A 142 5.79 -3.91 -15.37
N GLY A 143 6.26 -5.11 -15.69
CA GLY A 143 5.81 -6.34 -15.06
C GLY A 143 6.98 -7.23 -14.65
N PHE A 144 6.78 -7.97 -13.56
CA PHE A 144 7.68 -8.94 -12.98
C PHE A 144 6.87 -10.22 -12.70
N ASP A 145 7.44 -11.39 -12.93
CA ASP A 145 6.73 -12.68 -12.82
C ASP A 145 7.07 -13.41 -11.51
N ASP A 146 8.32 -13.29 -11.04
CA ASP A 146 8.70 -13.59 -9.66
C ASP A 146 9.50 -12.40 -9.11
N PRO A 147 8.83 -11.34 -8.60
CA PRO A 147 9.52 -10.15 -8.08
C PRO A 147 10.43 -10.44 -6.89
N SER A 148 10.39 -11.63 -6.28
CA SER A 148 11.35 -12.01 -5.25
C SER A 148 12.73 -12.34 -5.84
N THR A 149 12.79 -12.92 -7.05
CA THR A 149 14.05 -13.35 -7.70
C THR A 149 14.41 -12.57 -8.97
N ASP A 150 13.45 -11.97 -9.67
CA ASP A 150 13.63 -11.24 -10.94
C ASP A 150 14.71 -10.14 -10.80
N PRO A 151 15.76 -10.11 -11.65
CA PRO A 151 16.84 -9.11 -11.57
C PRO A 151 16.45 -7.74 -12.16
N ALA A 152 15.43 -7.71 -13.02
CA ALA A 152 14.91 -6.57 -13.76
C ALA A 152 13.46 -6.87 -14.20
N PRO A 153 12.68 -5.90 -14.73
CA PRO A 153 11.36 -6.18 -15.30
C PRO A 153 11.41 -7.24 -16.41
N THR A 154 10.49 -8.21 -16.39
CA THR A 154 10.36 -9.21 -17.47
C THR A 154 9.66 -8.64 -18.70
N ARG A 155 8.93 -7.53 -18.54
CA ARG A 155 8.17 -6.83 -19.59
C ARG A 155 7.97 -5.36 -19.27
N ALA A 156 7.78 -4.56 -20.32
CA ALA A 156 7.36 -3.16 -20.25
C ALA A 156 6.35 -2.87 -21.36
N VAL A 157 5.14 -2.45 -20.99
CA VAL A 157 4.02 -2.21 -21.91
C VAL A 157 3.72 -0.72 -21.98
N PRO A 158 3.67 -0.10 -23.18
CA PRO A 158 3.35 1.32 -23.31
C PRO A 158 1.90 1.59 -22.92
N THR A 159 1.66 2.69 -22.21
CA THR A 159 0.33 3.04 -21.66
C THR A 159 -0.40 4.14 -22.45
N HIS A 160 0.32 4.83 -23.35
CA HIS A 160 -0.19 5.89 -24.23
C HIS A 160 -0.82 7.11 -23.53
N GLY A 161 -0.62 7.29 -22.21
CA GLY A 161 -0.99 8.51 -21.49
C GLY A 161 0.15 9.52 -21.41
N VAL A 162 -0.18 10.82 -21.37
CA VAL A 162 0.76 11.90 -21.03
C VAL A 162 0.69 12.18 -19.53
N LYS A 163 1.86 12.11 -18.87
CA LYS A 163 2.06 12.14 -17.41
C LYS A 163 1.16 11.12 -16.71
N THR A 164 1.49 9.84 -16.89
CA THR A 164 0.76 8.75 -16.25
C THR A 164 1.14 8.63 -14.78
N HIS A 165 0.19 8.46 -13.88
CA HIS A 165 0.44 8.67 -12.45
C HIS A 165 0.21 7.41 -11.61
N LEU A 166 -1.02 6.88 -11.62
CA LEU A 166 -1.40 5.66 -10.90
C LEU A 166 -2.07 4.67 -11.87
N PHE A 167 -2.32 3.45 -11.40
CA PHE A 167 -3.15 2.49 -12.12
C PHE A 167 -3.96 1.62 -11.18
N THR A 168 -5.05 1.06 -11.69
CA THR A 168 -5.79 -0.04 -11.03
C THR A 168 -5.60 -1.31 -11.83
N LEU A 169 -5.30 -2.43 -11.17
CA LEU A 169 -5.14 -3.74 -11.79
C LEU A 169 -6.41 -4.59 -11.57
N SER A 170 -6.77 -5.44 -12.53
CA SER A 170 -7.69 -6.56 -12.26
C SER A 170 -6.99 -7.64 -11.42
N ARG A 171 -7.76 -8.41 -10.64
CA ARG A 171 -7.22 -9.45 -9.75
C ARG A 171 -6.36 -10.48 -10.46
N ASP A 172 -6.67 -10.76 -11.72
CA ASP A 172 -5.95 -11.70 -12.59
C ASP A 172 -4.71 -11.11 -13.29
N GLY A 173 -4.45 -9.81 -13.16
CA GLY A 173 -3.35 -9.12 -13.85
C GLY A 173 -3.58 -8.89 -15.35
N GLU A 174 -4.71 -9.32 -15.92
CA GLU A 174 -4.97 -9.28 -17.36
C GLU A 174 -5.41 -7.91 -17.89
N ARG A 175 -5.69 -6.95 -16.99
CA ARG A 175 -6.06 -5.57 -17.30
C ARG A 175 -5.44 -4.61 -16.29
N ALA A 176 -4.84 -3.53 -16.80
CA ALA A 176 -4.49 -2.37 -16.00
C ALA A 176 -5.21 -1.13 -16.55
N TYR A 177 -5.71 -0.28 -15.64
CA TYR A 177 -6.39 0.98 -15.93
C TYR A 177 -5.49 2.12 -15.46
N VAL A 178 -4.71 2.70 -16.37
CA VAL A 178 -3.65 3.68 -16.07
C VAL A 178 -4.19 5.11 -16.22
N THR A 179 -4.03 5.95 -15.20
CA THR A 179 -4.48 7.36 -15.22
C THR A 179 -3.44 8.27 -15.88
N GLY A 180 -3.85 9.10 -16.84
CA GLY A 180 -3.02 10.09 -17.52
C GLY A 180 -3.42 11.52 -17.14
N LEU A 181 -2.66 12.17 -16.25
CA LEU A 181 -3.02 13.47 -15.67
C LEU A 181 -3.16 14.57 -16.72
N LEU A 182 -2.14 14.75 -17.57
CA LEU A 182 -2.08 15.86 -18.54
C LEU A 182 -2.76 15.52 -19.87
N SER A 183 -2.92 14.24 -20.17
CA SER A 183 -3.73 13.74 -21.30
C SER A 183 -5.22 13.70 -20.98
N HIS A 184 -5.59 13.76 -19.69
CA HIS A 184 -6.97 13.67 -19.19
C HIS A 184 -7.65 12.33 -19.51
N THR A 185 -6.89 11.25 -19.58
CA THR A 185 -7.36 9.92 -19.99
C THR A 185 -7.20 8.86 -18.91
N VAL A 186 -7.92 7.76 -19.09
CA VAL A 186 -7.57 6.45 -18.52
C VAL A 186 -7.34 5.49 -19.67
N SER A 187 -6.21 4.78 -19.64
CA SER A 187 -5.82 3.77 -20.62
C SER A 187 -6.08 2.37 -20.06
N LEU A 188 -6.86 1.55 -20.76
CA LEU A 188 -6.91 0.10 -20.55
C LEU A 188 -5.74 -0.54 -21.28
N VAL A 189 -4.80 -1.09 -20.51
CA VAL A 189 -3.58 -1.76 -20.96
C VAL A 189 -3.71 -3.27 -20.75
N ARG A 190 -3.08 -4.07 -21.62
CA ARG A 190 -2.90 -5.52 -21.44
C ARG A 190 -1.49 -5.81 -20.93
N PRO A 191 -1.29 -6.08 -19.63
CA PRO A 191 0.04 -6.13 -19.04
C PRO A 191 0.94 -7.26 -19.55
N HIS A 192 0.38 -8.26 -20.25
CA HIS A 192 1.09 -9.42 -20.79
C HIS A 192 1.18 -9.42 -22.33
N ASP A 193 0.60 -8.44 -23.01
CA ASP A 193 0.59 -8.36 -24.47
C ASP A 193 0.85 -6.91 -24.93
N ALA A 194 2.11 -6.62 -25.22
CA ALA A 194 2.56 -5.32 -25.72
C ALA A 194 2.15 -5.03 -27.18
N ALA A 195 1.63 -6.03 -27.92
CA ALA A 195 1.14 -5.83 -29.28
C ALA A 195 -0.32 -5.33 -29.30
N VAL A 196 -1.08 -5.49 -28.20
CA VAL A 196 -2.42 -4.93 -28.05
C VAL A 196 -2.32 -3.44 -27.67
N PRO A 197 -2.73 -2.51 -28.55
CA PRO A 197 -2.68 -1.08 -28.23
C PRO A 197 -3.65 -0.74 -27.09
N PRO A 198 -3.25 0.10 -26.12
CA PRO A 198 -4.14 0.59 -25.08
C PRO A 198 -5.43 1.23 -25.61
N VAL A 199 -6.54 0.99 -24.93
CA VAL A 199 -7.85 1.60 -25.24
C VAL A 199 -8.09 2.76 -24.27
N LEU A 200 -8.26 3.98 -24.80
CA LEU A 200 -8.35 5.20 -23.99
C LEU A 200 -9.81 5.67 -23.81
N VAL A 201 -10.09 6.24 -22.64
CA VAL A 201 -11.31 7.00 -22.33
C VAL A 201 -10.94 8.33 -21.66
N THR A 202 -11.72 9.38 -21.87
CA THR A 202 -11.59 10.66 -21.17
C THR A 202 -12.68 10.77 -20.10
N PRO A 203 -12.40 10.42 -18.82
CA PRO A 203 -13.39 10.51 -17.74
C PRO A 203 -13.65 11.96 -17.31
N GLY A 204 -12.65 12.83 -17.45
CA GLY A 204 -12.68 14.23 -17.02
C GLY A 204 -11.25 14.79 -16.95
N GLN A 205 -11.12 16.08 -16.68
CA GLN A 205 -9.80 16.72 -16.57
C GLN A 205 -9.04 16.27 -15.32
N LEU A 206 -7.77 15.94 -15.53
CA LEU A 206 -6.79 15.57 -14.50
C LEU A 206 -7.26 14.36 -13.64
N PRO A 207 -7.48 13.18 -14.25
CA PRO A 207 -7.78 11.96 -13.51
C PRO A 207 -6.52 11.48 -12.79
N GLU A 208 -6.61 11.30 -11.47
CA GLU A 208 -5.46 10.96 -10.63
C GLU A 208 -5.44 9.50 -10.22
N SER A 209 -6.54 9.03 -9.63
CA SER A 209 -6.71 7.66 -9.16
C SER A 209 -7.95 7.00 -9.74
N SER A 210 -8.00 5.69 -9.59
CA SER A 210 -9.20 4.89 -9.82
C SER A 210 -9.27 3.67 -8.91
N CYS A 211 -10.45 3.07 -8.81
CA CYS A 211 -10.65 1.75 -8.23
C CYS A 211 -11.68 0.94 -9.03
N LEU A 212 -11.59 -0.39 -8.98
CA LEU A 212 -12.57 -1.28 -9.59
C LEU A 212 -13.70 -1.61 -8.60
N SER A 213 -14.92 -1.75 -9.11
CA SER A 213 -16.01 -2.44 -8.40
C SER A 213 -15.57 -3.87 -8.07
N ARG A 214 -16.15 -4.49 -7.03
CA ARG A 214 -15.79 -5.87 -6.63
C ARG A 214 -16.02 -6.91 -7.72
N ASP A 215 -16.93 -6.66 -8.66
CA ASP A 215 -17.16 -7.50 -9.84
C ASP A 215 -16.33 -7.11 -11.08
N GLU A 216 -15.48 -6.08 -10.96
CA GLU A 216 -14.58 -5.53 -11.98
C GLU A 216 -15.28 -5.08 -13.27
N LYS A 217 -16.61 -4.86 -13.25
CA LYS A 217 -17.39 -4.36 -14.40
C LYS A 217 -17.47 -2.84 -14.49
N THR A 218 -17.10 -2.14 -13.42
CA THR A 218 -17.09 -0.67 -13.33
C THR A 218 -15.76 -0.19 -12.75
N LEU A 219 -15.14 0.78 -13.41
CA LEU A 219 -14.01 1.54 -12.88
C LEU A 219 -14.53 2.89 -12.39
N PHE A 220 -14.25 3.24 -11.14
CA PHE A 220 -14.53 4.54 -10.57
C PHE A 220 -13.27 5.41 -10.64
N VAL A 221 -13.38 6.63 -11.12
CA VAL A 221 -12.24 7.54 -11.37
C VAL A 221 -12.47 8.88 -10.66
N GLY A 222 -11.46 9.37 -9.94
CA GLY A 222 -11.42 10.73 -9.41
C GLY A 222 -10.84 11.69 -10.46
N ALA A 223 -11.68 12.53 -11.06
CA ALA A 223 -11.26 13.56 -12.03
C ALA A 223 -11.14 14.93 -11.33
N ARG A 224 -9.92 15.19 -10.83
CA ARG A 224 -9.57 16.28 -9.91
C ARG A 224 -9.99 17.66 -10.38
N LYS A 225 -9.41 18.12 -11.49
CA LYS A 225 -9.69 19.45 -12.07
C LYS A 225 -11.14 19.59 -12.54
N SER A 226 -11.82 18.48 -12.84
CA SER A 226 -13.25 18.47 -13.13
C SER A 226 -14.15 18.45 -11.90
N ALA A 227 -13.61 18.32 -10.68
CA ALA A 227 -14.33 18.19 -9.43
C ALA A 227 -15.45 17.14 -9.52
N SER A 228 -15.11 15.93 -9.99
CA SER A 228 -16.10 14.88 -10.28
C SER A 228 -15.61 13.45 -10.10
N LEU A 229 -16.50 12.59 -9.60
CA LEU A 229 -16.39 11.14 -9.72
C LEU A 229 -17.02 10.67 -11.03
N VAL A 230 -16.43 9.62 -11.61
CA VAL A 230 -16.81 9.09 -12.93
C VAL A 230 -16.86 7.57 -12.86
N ALA A 231 -17.93 6.96 -13.37
CA ALA A 231 -18.07 5.53 -13.50
C ALA A 231 -17.88 5.14 -14.98
N VAL A 232 -16.94 4.25 -15.26
CA VAL A 232 -16.56 3.77 -16.60
C VAL A 232 -16.84 2.28 -16.72
N ASP A 233 -17.41 1.86 -17.85
CA ASP A 233 -17.57 0.45 -18.22
C ASP A 233 -16.20 -0.17 -18.56
N THR A 234 -15.76 -1.17 -17.79
CA THR A 234 -14.40 -1.75 -17.88
C THR A 234 -14.16 -2.63 -19.12
N ARG A 235 -15.22 -2.95 -19.87
CA ARG A 235 -15.18 -3.76 -21.09
C ARG A 235 -15.25 -2.89 -22.34
N THR A 236 -16.09 -1.86 -22.34
CA THR A 236 -16.31 -0.98 -23.50
C THR A 236 -15.55 0.33 -23.42
N MET A 237 -14.92 0.63 -22.28
CA MET A 237 -14.20 1.89 -22.01
C MET A 237 -15.07 3.13 -22.27
N LYS A 238 -16.35 3.07 -21.86
CA LYS A 238 -17.30 4.18 -21.98
C LYS A 238 -17.69 4.71 -20.60
N VAL A 239 -17.74 6.04 -20.48
CA VAL A 239 -18.33 6.70 -19.30
C VAL A 239 -19.82 6.35 -19.22
N ARG A 240 -20.23 5.74 -18.10
CA ARG A 240 -21.63 5.42 -17.77
C ARG A 240 -22.31 6.51 -16.96
N ARG A 241 -21.56 7.19 -16.08
CA ARG A 241 -22.07 8.25 -15.19
C ARG A 241 -20.95 9.18 -14.75
N THR A 242 -21.27 10.46 -14.57
CA THR A 242 -20.39 11.46 -13.93
C THR A 242 -21.20 12.23 -12.89
N ARG A 243 -20.61 12.52 -11.73
CA ARG A 243 -21.21 13.36 -10.70
C ARG A 243 -20.19 14.35 -10.15
N LYS A 244 -20.58 15.62 -10.00
CA LYS A 244 -19.75 16.62 -9.32
C LYS A 244 -19.62 16.29 -7.82
N THR A 245 -18.40 16.38 -7.30
CA THR A 245 -18.10 16.26 -5.86
C THR A 245 -18.22 17.60 -5.14
N GLY A 246 -17.89 18.69 -5.82
CA GLY A 246 -17.78 20.03 -5.23
C GLY A 246 -16.39 20.37 -4.66
N GLY A 247 -15.45 19.41 -4.68
CA GLY A 247 -14.05 19.58 -4.26
C GLY A 247 -13.10 18.80 -5.18
N ASP A 248 -11.94 18.41 -4.69
CA ASP A 248 -10.85 17.81 -5.47
C ASP A 248 -10.63 16.31 -5.12
N PRO A 249 -11.34 15.37 -5.80
CA PRO A 249 -11.28 13.94 -5.46
C PRO A 249 -9.95 13.30 -5.87
N LEU A 250 -9.08 13.09 -4.88
CA LEU A 250 -7.71 12.61 -5.04
C LEU A 250 -7.65 11.08 -5.21
N ARG A 251 -7.91 10.32 -4.14
CA ARG A 251 -7.93 8.85 -4.14
C ARG A 251 -9.34 8.30 -3.93
N VAL A 252 -9.73 7.31 -4.74
CA VAL A 252 -11.05 6.64 -4.71
C VAL A 252 -10.84 5.16 -4.36
N TYR A 253 -11.64 4.63 -3.45
CA TYR A 253 -11.56 3.26 -2.95
C TYR A 253 -12.93 2.59 -2.95
N THR A 254 -13.00 1.32 -3.35
CA THR A 254 -14.21 0.49 -3.20
C THR A 254 -14.22 -0.12 -1.82
N LEU A 255 -15.21 0.21 -0.98
CA LEU A 255 -15.41 -0.45 0.32
C LEU A 255 -16.17 -1.76 0.13
N ASP A 256 -17.29 -1.66 -0.57
CA ASP A 256 -18.19 -2.77 -0.86
C ASP A 256 -18.95 -2.54 -2.18
N ASP A 257 -19.95 -3.38 -2.43
CA ASP A 257 -20.74 -3.36 -3.66
C ASP A 257 -21.64 -2.11 -3.77
N GLU A 258 -21.90 -1.43 -2.66
CA GLU A 258 -22.76 -0.24 -2.58
C GLU A 258 -22.01 1.06 -2.30
N ARG A 259 -20.81 1.00 -1.69
CA ARG A 259 -20.11 2.16 -1.13
C ARG A 259 -18.68 2.34 -1.64
N LEU A 260 -18.34 3.60 -1.90
CA LEU A 260 -17.03 4.13 -2.23
C LEU A 260 -16.55 5.09 -1.14
N LEU A 261 -15.24 5.09 -0.89
CA LEU A 261 -14.56 6.06 -0.02
C LEU A 261 -13.66 6.95 -0.88
N VAL A 262 -13.68 8.25 -0.64
CA VAL A 262 -12.98 9.24 -1.46
C VAL A 262 -12.22 10.21 -0.57
N THR A 263 -10.93 10.45 -0.85
CA THR A 263 -10.18 11.54 -0.24
C THR A 263 -10.31 12.82 -1.07
N ASP A 264 -10.52 13.95 -0.40
CA ASP A 264 -10.55 15.27 -1.02
C ASP A 264 -9.39 16.13 -0.50
N ILE A 265 -8.45 16.43 -1.39
CA ILE A 265 -7.18 17.12 -1.06
C ILE A 265 -7.38 18.63 -0.84
N VAL A 266 -8.42 19.24 -1.41
CA VAL A 266 -8.69 20.68 -1.25
C VAL A 266 -9.65 20.93 -0.10
N ALA A 267 -10.66 20.07 0.08
CA ALA A 267 -11.61 20.18 1.18
C ALA A 267 -11.08 19.61 2.50
N ASN A 268 -9.95 18.87 2.50
CA ASN A 268 -9.45 18.07 3.62
C ASN A 268 -10.53 17.15 4.20
N THR A 269 -11.23 16.40 3.34
CA THR A 269 -12.31 15.50 3.77
C THR A 269 -12.10 14.06 3.32
N LEU A 270 -12.68 13.15 4.10
CA LEU A 270 -12.98 11.79 3.71
C LEU A 270 -14.48 11.69 3.42
N ALA A 271 -14.85 11.37 2.18
CA ALA A 271 -16.24 11.35 1.75
C ALA A 271 -16.70 9.93 1.41
N LEU A 272 -17.85 9.54 1.96
CA LEU A 272 -18.56 8.31 1.63
C LEU A 272 -19.55 8.59 0.50
N TRP A 273 -19.46 7.81 -0.57
CA TRP A 273 -20.31 7.88 -1.75
C TRP A 273 -20.92 6.50 -2.02
N SER A 274 -22.04 6.44 -2.74
CA SER A 274 -22.50 5.18 -3.30
C SER A 274 -21.75 4.83 -4.59
N THR A 275 -21.69 3.56 -4.96
CA THR A 275 -21.25 3.08 -6.29
C THR A 275 -22.11 3.64 -7.43
N ASP A 276 -23.30 4.14 -7.09
CA ASP A 276 -24.23 4.88 -7.95
C ASP A 276 -23.86 6.39 -8.07
N LEU A 277 -22.73 6.83 -7.51
CA LEU A 277 -22.23 8.21 -7.45
C LEU A 277 -23.21 9.20 -6.78
N ARG A 278 -23.77 8.81 -5.63
CA ARG A 278 -24.53 9.71 -4.75
C ARG A 278 -23.71 9.98 -3.48
N PRO A 279 -23.59 11.23 -3.00
CA PRO A 279 -22.91 11.49 -1.74
C PRO A 279 -23.74 10.92 -0.59
N ILE A 280 -23.09 10.29 0.39
CA ILE A 280 -23.73 9.69 1.57
C ILE A 280 -23.35 10.48 2.83
N ARG A 281 -22.05 10.72 3.04
CA ARG A 281 -21.52 11.45 4.20
C ARG A 281 -20.17 12.08 3.87
N SER A 282 -19.76 13.12 4.59
CA SER A 282 -18.40 13.65 4.56
C SER A 282 -17.89 13.86 5.99
N LEU A 283 -16.60 13.65 6.20
CA LEU A 283 -15.88 13.79 7.45
C LEU A 283 -14.68 14.71 7.23
N GLY A 284 -14.63 15.83 7.94
CA GLY A 284 -13.45 16.71 7.94
C GLY A 284 -12.27 16.07 8.67
N LEU A 285 -11.05 16.33 8.18
CA LEU A 285 -9.80 15.81 8.71
C LEU A 285 -8.83 16.94 9.06
N ASP A 286 -8.02 16.73 10.09
CA ASP A 286 -6.97 17.67 10.54
C ASP A 286 -5.67 17.46 9.76
N GLY A 287 -5.74 17.72 8.45
CA GLY A 287 -4.65 17.55 7.50
C GLY A 287 -5.13 17.07 6.12
N THR A 288 -4.20 16.99 5.17
CA THR A 288 -4.51 16.69 3.78
C THR A 288 -4.49 15.18 3.51
N PRO A 289 -5.63 14.52 3.22
CA PRO A 289 -5.69 13.07 3.07
C PRO A 289 -5.06 12.62 1.74
N SER A 290 -3.87 12.00 1.81
CA SER A 290 -3.20 11.42 0.65
C SER A 290 -3.74 10.03 0.34
N ALA A 291 -3.55 9.08 1.26
CA ALA A 291 -3.88 7.68 1.09
C ALA A 291 -4.82 7.17 2.18
N VAL A 292 -5.55 6.09 1.88
CA VAL A 292 -6.36 5.34 2.83
C VAL A 292 -6.02 3.86 2.74
N THR A 293 -5.84 3.23 3.90
CA THR A 293 -5.61 1.79 4.03
C THR A 293 -6.70 1.19 4.91
N LEU A 294 -7.44 0.25 4.35
CA LEU A 294 -8.59 -0.38 5.00
C LEU A 294 -8.13 -1.58 5.84
N HIS A 295 -8.70 -1.75 7.02
CA HIS A 295 -8.54 -2.97 7.78
C HIS A 295 -9.35 -4.10 7.13
N PRO A 296 -8.80 -5.32 6.93
CA PRO A 296 -9.47 -6.39 6.19
C PRO A 296 -10.60 -7.11 6.95
N SER A 297 -11.07 -6.59 8.09
CA SER A 297 -12.07 -7.29 8.93
C SER A 297 -12.76 -6.41 9.99
N ARG A 298 -12.04 -5.44 10.56
CA ARG A 298 -12.63 -4.38 11.40
C ARG A 298 -13.10 -3.20 10.51
N PRO A 299 -14.12 -2.43 10.91
CA PRO A 299 -14.59 -1.25 10.17
C PRO A 299 -13.65 -0.05 10.40
N LEU A 300 -12.35 -0.21 10.13
CA LEU A 300 -11.32 0.81 10.36
C LEU A 300 -10.62 1.19 9.06
N ALA A 301 -10.35 2.48 8.91
CA ALA A 301 -9.51 3.05 7.87
C ALA A 301 -8.38 3.89 8.48
N TYR A 302 -7.16 3.67 8.00
CA TYR A 302 -5.99 4.45 8.34
C TYR A 302 -5.76 5.46 7.23
N VAL A 303 -5.84 6.76 7.54
CA VAL A 303 -5.73 7.85 6.56
C VAL A 303 -4.41 8.59 6.75
N SER A 304 -3.55 8.58 5.74
CA SER A 304 -2.30 9.33 5.72
C SER A 304 -2.58 10.82 5.51
N LEU A 305 -2.10 11.66 6.42
CA LEU A 305 -2.29 13.11 6.40
C LEU A 305 -0.98 13.83 6.06
N LEU A 306 -0.90 14.33 4.82
CA LEU A 306 0.16 15.23 4.38
C LEU A 306 0.05 16.58 5.09
N GLY A 307 1.19 17.26 5.22
CA GLY A 307 1.33 18.55 5.88
C GLY A 307 1.34 18.49 7.41
N THR A 308 0.58 17.57 8.01
CA THR A 308 0.56 17.36 9.48
C THR A 308 1.41 16.18 9.95
N ASN A 309 1.88 15.31 9.05
CA ASN A 309 2.72 14.14 9.36
C ASN A 309 2.05 13.21 10.39
N ARG A 310 0.82 12.78 10.08
CA ARG A 310 0.03 11.90 10.94
C ARG A 310 -0.70 10.82 10.14
N ILE A 311 -1.06 9.74 10.83
CA ILE A 311 -2.15 8.86 10.45
C ILE A 311 -3.37 9.23 11.30
N ALA A 312 -4.54 9.41 10.68
CA ALA A 312 -5.83 9.40 11.38
C ALA A 312 -6.47 8.01 11.28
N VAL A 313 -7.01 7.51 12.38
CA VAL A 313 -7.77 6.24 12.44
C VAL A 313 -9.25 6.59 12.43
N VAL A 314 -9.97 6.12 11.41
CA VAL A 314 -11.40 6.38 11.19
C VAL A 314 -12.19 5.10 11.39
N ASP A 315 -13.17 5.13 12.29
CA ASP A 315 -14.24 4.13 12.39
C ASP A 315 -15.23 4.39 11.25
N LEU A 316 -15.43 3.41 10.37
CA LEU A 316 -16.25 3.51 9.16
C LEU A 316 -17.75 3.32 9.41
N ASP A 317 -18.14 2.69 10.52
CA ASP A 317 -19.55 2.50 10.88
C ASP A 317 -20.11 3.77 11.54
N ARG A 318 -19.32 4.36 12.45
CA ARG A 318 -19.57 5.70 13.02
C ARG A 318 -19.30 6.81 12.00
N PHE A 319 -18.38 6.55 11.07
CA PHE A 319 -17.80 7.51 10.13
C PHE A 319 -17.20 8.73 10.84
N ALA A 320 -16.29 8.47 11.77
CA ALA A 320 -15.64 9.46 12.63
C ALA A 320 -14.17 9.10 12.89
N VAL A 321 -13.31 10.11 13.06
CA VAL A 321 -11.96 9.90 13.58
C VAL A 321 -12.08 9.43 15.04
N VAL A 322 -11.45 8.30 15.35
CA VAL A 322 -11.46 7.69 16.69
C VAL A 322 -10.09 7.69 17.36
N ASP A 323 -9.01 7.76 16.58
CA ASP A 323 -7.63 7.89 17.07
C ASP A 323 -6.73 8.52 15.99
N GLY A 324 -5.45 8.72 16.27
CA GLY A 324 -4.45 9.09 15.28
C GLY A 324 -3.06 9.38 15.87
N PHE A 325 -2.01 8.93 15.20
CA PHE A 325 -0.63 9.02 15.67
C PHE A 325 0.27 9.80 14.72
N ALA A 326 1.44 10.23 15.21
CA ALA A 326 2.43 10.97 14.44
C ALA A 326 3.31 10.02 13.60
N THR A 327 3.69 10.48 12.42
CA THR A 327 4.62 9.80 11.50
C THR A 327 5.92 10.61 11.37
N GLN A 328 6.88 10.12 10.60
CA GLN A 328 7.90 10.97 9.99
C GLN A 328 7.31 11.76 8.79
N LEU A 329 8.16 12.31 7.93
CA LEU A 329 7.79 13.36 6.97
C LEU A 329 7.08 12.84 5.72
N GLU A 330 5.97 13.49 5.37
CA GLU A 330 5.14 13.22 4.19
C GLU A 330 4.67 11.74 4.10
N PRO A 331 3.78 11.29 5.00
CA PRO A 331 3.18 9.96 4.91
C PRO A 331 2.28 9.86 3.67
N ASP A 332 2.46 8.80 2.89
CA ASP A 332 1.68 8.53 1.67
C ASP A 332 1.07 7.12 1.75
N ALA A 333 1.37 6.24 0.79
CA ALA A 333 0.89 4.86 0.79
C ALA A 333 1.24 4.12 2.10
N SER A 334 0.31 3.30 2.58
CA SER A 334 0.55 2.42 3.72
C SER A 334 -0.11 1.05 3.53
N VAL A 335 0.42 0.02 4.18
CA VAL A 335 -0.15 -1.34 4.15
C VAL A 335 -0.29 -1.85 5.57
N LEU A 336 -1.49 -2.32 5.92
CA LEU A 336 -1.73 -2.98 7.20
C LEU A 336 -1.37 -4.46 7.08
N LEU A 337 -0.53 -4.94 7.99
CA LEU A 337 -0.29 -6.36 8.24
C LEU A 337 -1.07 -6.73 9.51
N PRO A 338 -2.24 -7.36 9.39
CA PRO A 338 -2.95 -7.87 10.55
C PRO A 338 -2.12 -8.85 11.36
N ALA A 339 -2.38 -8.89 12.66
CA ALA A 339 -1.95 -9.93 13.57
C ALA A 339 -2.18 -11.34 12.97
N PRO A 340 -1.23 -12.28 13.12
CA PRO A 340 -1.36 -13.66 12.65
C PRO A 340 -2.18 -14.54 13.61
#